data_AF-A0AA95MIS0-F1
#
_entry.id   AF-A0AA95MIS0-F1
#
_cell.length_a   1.000
_cell.length_b   1.000
_cell.length_c   1.000
_cell.angle_alpha   90.00
_cell.angle_beta   90.00
_cell.angle_gamma   90.00
#
_symmetry.space_group_name_H-M   'P 1'
#
loop_
_entity.id
_entity.type
_entity.pdbx_description
1 polymer ?
#
loop_
_entity_poly.entity_id
_entity_poly.type
_entity_poly.pdbx_seq_one_letter_code
_entity_poly.pdbx_strand_id
1 'polypeptide(L)' 'MSIAETAKSNGVDFYDYTKKLLTDLPNLGIHHNPEILDQYMPWSKKIQAECSK' A
#
# COMPACT_ATOMS: atom_id res chain seq x y z
N MET A 1 -3.76 15.62 -2.38
CA MET A 1 -3.24 14.52 -3.21
C MET A 1 -4.11 13.30 -2.97
N SER A 2 -4.55 12.67 -4.05
CA SER A 2 -5.25 11.38 -4.01
C SER A 2 -4.26 10.24 -3.76
N ILE A 3 -4.76 9.09 -3.33
CA ILE A 3 -3.93 7.89 -3.11
C ILE A 3 -3.24 7.43 -4.40
N ALA A 4 -3.88 7.65 -5.56
CA ALA A 4 -3.33 7.33 -6.87
C ALA A 4 -2.12 8.21 -7.22
N GLU A 5 -2.21 9.52 -6.95
CA GLU A 5 -1.10 10.46 -7.16
C GLU A 5 0.07 10.15 -6.21
N THR A 6 -0.23 9.81 -4.94
CA THR A 6 0.79 9.42 -3.96
C THR A 6 1.50 8.13 -4.36
N ALA A 7 0.79 7.11 -4.84
CA ALA A 7 1.38 5.86 -5.32
C ALA A 7 2.35 6.11 -6.47
N LYS A 8 1.91 6.84 -7.50
CA LYS A 8 2.77 7.21 -8.65
C LYS A 8 4.02 7.97 -8.21
N SER A 9 3.87 8.93 -7.29
CA SER A 9 5.00 9.73 -6.78
C SER A 9 6.03 8.91 -5.99
N ASN A 10 5.66 7.72 -5.50
CA ASN A 10 6.54 6.80 -4.79
C ASN A 10 7.07 5.65 -5.67
N GLY A 11 6.87 5.70 -7.00
CA GLY A 11 7.32 4.64 -7.91
C GLY A 11 6.52 3.34 -7.76
N VAL A 12 5.27 3.45 -7.29
CA VAL A 12 4.36 2.33 -7.08
C VAL A 12 3.34 2.29 -8.22
N ASP A 13 3.23 1.15 -8.90
CA ASP A 13 2.17 0.88 -9.86
C ASP A 13 0.80 0.92 -9.16
N PHE A 14 -0.06 1.78 -9.68
CA PHE A 14 -1.33 2.06 -9.04
C PHE A 14 -2.29 0.86 -9.07
N TYR A 15 -2.26 0.07 -10.14
CA TYR A 15 -3.15 -1.07 -10.29
C TYR A 15 -2.78 -2.19 -9.32
N ASP A 16 -1.50 -2.61 -9.32
CA ASP A 16 -1.00 -3.66 -8.43
C ASP A 16 -1.14 -3.26 -6.96
N TYR A 17 -0.87 -2.00 -6.63
CA TYR A 17 -1.07 -1.46 -5.29
C TYR A 17 -2.53 -1.51 -4.84
N THR A 18 -3.46 -1.05 -5.68
CA THR A 18 -4.89 -1.06 -5.34
C THR A 18 -5.40 -2.49 -5.17
N LYS A 19 -4.98 -3.41 -6.04
CA LYS A 19 -5.31 -4.82 -5.92
C LYS A 19 -4.83 -5.41 -4.60
N LYS A 20 -3.58 -5.12 -4.22
CA LYS A 20 -2.99 -5.60 -2.96
C LYS A 20 -3.70 -5.02 -1.74
N LEU A 21 -3.97 -3.71 -1.73
CA LEU A 21 -4.73 -3.06 -0.67
C LEU A 21 -6.09 -3.73 -0.47
N LEU A 22 -6.86 -3.90 -1.54
CA LEU A 22 -8.21 -4.49 -1.45
C LEU A 22 -8.20 -5.98 -1.10
N THR A 23 -7.10 -6.68 -1.35
CA THR A 23 -6.93 -8.10 -0.99
C THR A 23 -6.50 -8.28 0.47
N ASP A 24 -5.53 -7.47 0.92
CA ASP A 24 -4.88 -7.68 2.21
C ASP A 24 -5.58 -6.92 3.34
N LEU A 25 -5.95 -5.64 3.15
CA LEU A 25 -6.48 -4.78 4.22
C LEU A 25 -7.68 -5.35 4.98
N PRO A 26 -8.69 -5.95 4.32
CA PRO A 26 -9.84 -6.51 5.03
C PRO A 26 -9.47 -7.62 6.03
N ASN A 27 -8.33 -8.28 5.80
CA ASN A 27 -7.84 -9.39 6.61
C ASN A 27 -6.77 -8.96 7.64
N LEU A 28 -6.36 -7.70 7.64
CA LEU A 28 -5.35 -7.20 8.57
C LEU A 28 -5.99 -6.89 9.94
N GLY A 29 -5.28 -7.26 11.00
CA GLY A 29 -5.63 -6.93 12.38
C GLY A 29 -5.43 -5.45 12.74
N ILE A 30 -5.75 -4.51 11.85
CA ILE A 30 -5.48 -3.07 12.00
C ILE A 30 -6.14 -2.44 13.23
N HIS A 31 -7.24 -3.04 13.73
CA HIS A 31 -7.89 -2.60 14.96
C HIS A 31 -7.05 -2.86 16.22
N HIS A 32 -6.24 -3.92 16.21
CA HIS A 32 -5.36 -4.27 17.33
C HIS A 32 -3.94 -3.75 17.14
N ASN A 33 -3.50 -3.62 15.87
CA ASN A 33 -2.14 -3.27 15.50
C ASN A 33 -2.16 -2.23 14.37
N PRO A 34 -2.50 -0.96 14.66
CA PRO A 34 -2.59 0.09 13.65
C PRO A 34 -1.25 0.36 12.94
N GLU A 35 -0.12 0.07 13.59
CA GLU A 35 1.22 0.23 13.02
C GLU A 35 1.47 -0.65 11.78
N ILE A 36 0.69 -1.72 11.60
CA ILE A 36 0.77 -2.56 10.39
C ILE A 36 0.41 -1.75 9.14
N LEU A 37 -0.46 -0.75 9.25
CA LEU A 37 -0.85 0.11 8.12
C LEU A 37 0.34 0.79 7.46
N ASP A 38 1.38 1.14 8.23
CA ASP A 38 2.57 1.81 7.70
C ASP A 38 3.29 0.95 6.66
N GLN A 39 3.28 -0.37 6.84
CA GLN A 39 3.85 -1.35 5.89
C GLN A 39 3.06 -1.48 4.60
N TYR A 40 1.85 -0.91 4.55
CA TYR A 40 0.96 -0.88 3.39
C TYR A 40 0.90 0.50 2.76
N MET A 41 1.63 1.49 3.27
CA MET A 41 1.68 2.81 2.67
C MET A 41 2.54 2.84 1.40
N PRO A 42 2.27 3.77 0.47
CA PRO A 42 3.01 3.85 -0.80
C PRO A 42 4.50 4.15 -0.63
N TRP A 43 4.90 4.79 0.48
CA TRP A 43 6.30 5.09 0.81
C TRP A 43 7.02 3.93 1.50
N SER A 44 6.32 2.84 1.83
CA SER A 44 6.93 1.71 2.51
C SER A 44 7.81 0.93 1.53
N LYS A 45 8.99 0.49 2.01
CA LYS A 45 9.92 -0.32 1.21
C LYS A 45 9.28 -1.63 0.73
N LYS A 46 8.35 -2.17 1.52
CA LYS A 46 7.60 -3.40 1.20
C LYS A 46 6.72 -3.18 -0.03
N ILE A 47 5.87 -2.16 -0.01
CA ILE A 47 5.00 -1.85 -1.15
C ILE A 47 5.81 -1.46 -2.38
N GLN A 48 6.87 -0.66 -2.20
CA GLN A 48 7.75 -0.32 -3.31
C GLN A 48 8.42 -1.56 -3.92
N ALA A 49 8.82 -2.56 -3.14
CA ALA A 49 9.39 -3.78 -3.69
C ALA A 49 8.36 -4.70 -4.36
N GLU A 50 7.13 -4.76 -3.84
CA GLU A 50 6.09 -5.68 -4.30
C GLU A 50 5.24 -5.10 -5.45
N CYS A 51 5.20 -3.77 -5.60
CA CYS A 51 4.30 -3.07 -6.52
C CYS A 51 5.02 -2.04 -7.41
N SER A 52 6.32 -2.16 -7.70
CA SER A 52 7.07 -1.21 -8.57
C SER A 52 7.06 -1.53 -10.07
N LYS A 53 6.08 -2.31 -10.55
CA LYS A 53 6.08 -2.79 -11.95
C LYS A 53 5.96 -1.69 -12.99
#